data_AF-A0A1I2UP54-F1
#
_entry.id   AF-A0A1I2UP54-F1
#
_cell.length_a   1.000
_cell.length_b   1.000
_cell.length_c   1.000
_cell.angle_alpha   90.00
_cell.angle_beta   90.00
_cell.angle_gamma   90.00
#
_symmetry.space_group_name_H-M   'P 1'
#
loop_
_entity.id
_entity.type
_entity.pdbx_description
1 polymer ?
#
loop_
_entity_poly.entity_id
_entity_poly.type
_entity_poly.pdbx_seq_one_letter_code
_entity_poly.pdbx_strand_id
1 'polypeptide(L)'
;MHDIWNPWHGCIKCSEGCQNCYMYYLDSLRDKDGSNIYRTKTGFKYPLSKDRQGNYKVKSGEMLRVCMTSDFFLEEADDWRDEAWSIIERRPDVKFFLLTKRPDRVAEHLPFNWGGGWENVFFNVTCENQKRTDERIPILLELPFKHKGIMCAPFIGPVSISNYLKYGQIEQVLCDGENYGGARPCH
;
A
#
# COMPACT_ATOMS: atom_id res chain seq x y z
N MET A 1 -7.56 -6.77 13.77
CA MET A 1 -7.94 -5.98 12.58
C MET A 1 -8.41 -6.94 11.51
N HIS A 2 -9.64 -6.77 11.06
CA HIS A 2 -10.27 -7.62 10.05
C HIS A 2 -9.99 -7.14 8.61
N ASP A 3 -9.54 -5.89 8.51
CA ASP A 3 -9.47 -5.02 7.33
C ASP A 3 -8.03 -4.78 6.84
N ILE A 4 -7.05 -5.51 7.38
CA ILE A 4 -5.64 -5.42 6.98
C ILE A 4 -5.17 -6.77 6.49
N TRP A 5 -4.44 -6.75 5.38
CA TRP A 5 -3.68 -7.89 4.91
C TRP A 5 -2.21 -7.53 4.74
N ASN A 6 -1.36 -8.09 5.61
CA ASN A 6 0.09 -7.96 5.50
C ASN A 6 0.67 -9.29 4.99
N PRO A 7 0.87 -9.47 3.67
CA PRO A 7 1.44 -10.70 3.13
C PRO A 7 2.91 -10.87 3.55
N TRP A 8 3.63 -9.77 3.72
CA TRP A 8 4.97 -9.70 4.31
C TRP A 8 5.05 -8.54 5.30
N HIS A 9 6.14 -8.50 6.05
CA HIS A 9 6.43 -7.51 7.08
C HIS A 9 7.88 -7.03 6.94
N GLY A 10 8.15 -5.83 7.44
CA GLY A 10 9.44 -5.15 7.30
C GLY A 10 9.49 -4.30 6.04
N CYS A 11 10.40 -3.33 5.99
CA CYS A 11 10.55 -2.43 4.85
C CYS A 11 11.96 -1.83 4.80
N ILE A 12 12.34 -1.22 3.69
CA ILE A 12 13.49 -0.31 3.61
C ILE A 12 12.99 1.13 3.56
N LYS A 13 13.55 2.03 4.36
CA LYS A 13 13.15 3.46 4.32
C LYS A 13 13.61 4.09 3.00
N CYS A 14 12.69 4.67 2.22
CA CYS A 14 12.98 5.25 0.90
C CYS A 14 12.75 6.77 0.80
N SER A 15 12.28 7.41 1.87
CA SER A 15 11.94 8.84 1.87
C SER A 15 11.95 9.46 3.27
N GLU A 16 11.88 10.78 3.30
CA GLU A 16 11.71 11.61 4.48
C GLU A 16 10.43 11.30 5.27
N GLY A 17 9.39 10.77 4.62
CA GLY A 17 8.17 10.29 5.29
C GLY A 17 8.40 8.99 6.08
N CYS A 18 9.50 8.27 5.84
CA CYS A 18 9.82 7.04 6.55
C CYS A 18 10.62 7.27 7.85
N GLN A 19 11.07 8.49 8.12
CA GLN A 19 11.98 8.76 9.24
C GLN A 19 11.37 8.33 10.58
N ASN A 20 10.13 8.73 10.87
CA ASN A 20 9.38 8.33 12.07
C ASN A 20 8.31 7.26 11.76
N CYS A 21 8.68 6.27 10.93
CA CYS A 21 7.76 5.21 10.53
C CYS A 21 7.22 4.45 11.76
N TYR A 22 5.89 4.41 11.90
CA TYR A 22 5.23 3.76 13.01
C TYR A 22 5.56 2.27 13.13
N MET A 23 5.75 1.57 12.01
CA MET A 23 6.06 0.14 12.00
C MET A 23 7.42 -0.11 12.67
N TYR A 24 8.45 0.66 12.29
CA TYR A 24 9.77 0.60 12.93
C TYR A 24 9.71 0.92 14.42
N TYR A 25 8.91 1.92 14.81
CA TYR A 25 8.72 2.23 16.23
C TYR A 25 8.10 1.05 16.99
N LEU A 26 7.00 0.48 16.49
CA LEU A 26 6.31 -0.64 17.13
C LEU A 26 7.16 -1.92 17.18
N ASP A 27 8.03 -2.13 16.19
CA ASP A 27 8.96 -3.25 16.20
C ASP A 27 10.08 -3.05 17.24
N SER A 28 10.59 -1.83 17.38
CA SER A 28 11.59 -1.53 18.42
C SER A 28 11.07 -1.77 19.83
N LEU A 29 9.77 -1.54 20.10
CA LEU A 29 9.14 -1.86 21.38
C LEU A 29 9.07 -3.37 21.68
N ARG A 30 9.37 -4.22 20.70
CA ARG A 30 9.36 -5.69 20.80
C ARG A 30 10.74 -6.28 20.54
N ASP A 31 11.79 -5.46 20.62
CA ASP A 31 13.18 -5.83 20.32
C ASP A 31 13.33 -6.45 18.92
N LYS A 32 12.55 -5.95 17.95
CA LYS A 32 12.63 -6.33 16.54
C LYS A 32 13.18 -5.19 15.70
N ASP A 33 13.89 -5.56 14.64
CA ASP A 33 14.35 -4.63 13.61
C ASP A 33 13.35 -4.63 12.44
N GLY A 34 12.73 -3.48 12.19
CA GLY A 34 11.77 -3.28 11.09
C GLY A 34 12.38 -3.34 9.69
N SER A 35 13.71 -3.39 9.57
CA SER A 35 14.42 -3.67 8.32
C SER A 35 14.50 -5.16 8.00
N ASN A 36 14.22 -6.05 8.95
CA ASN A 36 14.13 -7.48 8.70
C ASN A 36 12.86 -7.79 7.91
N ILE A 37 13.02 -7.98 6.60
CA ILE A 37 11.91 -8.27 5.69
C ILE A 37 11.66 -9.78 5.62
N TYR A 38 10.41 -10.19 5.84
CA TYR A 38 10.03 -11.59 5.74
C TYR A 38 8.57 -11.79 5.33
N ARG A 39 8.32 -12.89 4.63
CA ARG A 39 6.98 -13.37 4.31
C ARG A 39 6.25 -13.82 5.57
N THR A 40 5.02 -13.34 5.77
CA THR A 40 4.22 -13.75 6.93
C THR A 40 3.69 -15.17 6.74
N LYS A 41 3.89 -16.05 7.73
CA LYS A 41 3.48 -17.47 7.61
C LYS A 41 1.95 -17.63 7.59
N THR A 42 1.26 -16.96 8.50
CA THR A 42 -0.21 -17.07 8.67
C THR A 42 -0.96 -15.96 7.92
N GLY A 43 -0.36 -14.77 7.81
CA GLY A 43 -0.98 -13.60 7.18
C GLY A 43 -1.07 -13.70 5.66
N PHE A 44 -0.13 -14.38 4.99
CA PHE A 44 -0.05 -14.39 3.53
C PHE A 44 -1.34 -14.84 2.85
N LYS A 45 -1.98 -15.91 3.33
CA LYS A 45 -3.22 -16.45 2.73
C LYS A 45 -4.50 -15.92 3.40
N TYR A 46 -4.42 -14.84 4.18
CA TYR A 46 -5.56 -14.31 4.92
C TYR A 46 -6.81 -14.02 4.05
N PRO A 47 -6.71 -13.42 2.84
CA PRO A 47 -7.88 -13.19 2.00
C PRO A 47 -8.55 -14.48 1.53
N LEU A 48 -7.86 -15.62 1.55
CA LEU A 48 -8.41 -16.93 1.22
C LEU A 48 -8.83 -17.74 2.45
N SER A 49 -8.60 -17.22 3.65
CA SER A 49 -8.87 -17.94 4.88
C SER A 49 -10.37 -18.16 5.07
N LYS A 50 -10.73 -19.35 5.53
CA LYS A 50 -12.11 -19.78 5.78
C LYS A 50 -12.34 -20.08 7.25
N ASP A 51 -13.58 -19.90 7.70
CA ASP A 51 -14.03 -20.36 9.01
C ASP A 51 -14.30 -21.88 9.00
N ARG A 52 -14.75 -22.42 10.14
CA ARG A 52 -15.06 -23.86 10.30
C ARG A 52 -16.24 -24.31 9.42
N GLN A 53 -17.06 -23.38 8.94
CA GLN A 53 -18.23 -23.64 8.10
C GLN A 53 -17.86 -23.55 6.60
N GLY A 54 -16.60 -23.23 6.28
CA GLY A 54 -16.13 -23.11 4.91
C GLY A 54 -16.40 -21.75 4.26
N ASN A 55 -16.94 -20.78 5.00
CA ASN A 55 -17.15 -19.42 4.51
C ASN A 55 -15.85 -18.64 4.56
N TYR A 56 -15.60 -17.78 3.58
CA TYR A 56 -14.48 -16.84 3.66
C TYR A 56 -14.62 -15.96 4.90
N LYS A 57 -13.50 -15.77 5.62
CA LYS A 57 -13.45 -14.87 6.76
C LYS A 57 -13.64 -13.42 6.30
N VAL A 58 -12.92 -13.02 5.26
CA VAL A 58 -13.10 -11.74 4.56
C VAL A 58 -14.32 -11.85 3.65
N LYS A 59 -15.35 -11.07 3.95
CA LYS A 59 -16.65 -11.11 3.27
C LYS A 59 -16.60 -10.36 1.93
N SER A 60 -17.50 -10.76 1.03
CA SER A 60 -17.72 -10.03 -0.22
C SER A 60 -18.14 -8.59 0.08
N GLY A 61 -17.60 -7.63 -0.67
CA GLY A 61 -17.81 -6.20 -0.50
C GLY A 61 -16.85 -5.54 0.50
N GLU A 62 -16.06 -6.30 1.26
CA GLU A 62 -15.09 -5.71 2.19
C GLU A 62 -13.87 -5.13 1.46
N MET A 63 -13.17 -4.24 2.17
CA MET A 63 -11.90 -3.67 1.73
C MET A 63 -10.77 -4.15 2.64
N LEU A 64 -9.66 -4.57 2.04
CA LEU A 64 -8.42 -4.88 2.73
C LEU A 64 -7.36 -3.84 2.39
N ARG A 65 -6.80 -3.21 3.42
CA ARG A 65 -5.59 -2.38 3.31
C ARG A 65 -4.37 -3.28 3.31
N VAL A 66 -3.61 -3.24 2.22
CA VAL A 66 -2.52 -4.20 1.96
C VAL A 66 -1.17 -3.60 2.34
N CYS A 67 -0.31 -4.41 2.97
CA CYS A 67 1.04 -4.02 3.37
C CYS A 67 1.09 -2.80 4.31
N MET A 68 0.20 -2.74 5.30
CA MET A 68 0.25 -1.69 6.33
C MET A 68 1.57 -1.74 7.11
N THR A 69 2.18 -2.92 7.31
CA THR A 69 3.50 -3.06 7.96
C THR A 69 4.64 -3.34 6.98
N SER A 70 4.50 -2.92 5.72
CA SER A 70 5.50 -3.11 4.66
C SER A 70 5.22 -2.18 3.47
N ASP A 71 5.68 -2.53 2.27
CA ASP A 71 5.27 -1.93 1.00
C ASP A 71 5.14 -3.07 -0.05
N PHE A 72 4.10 -3.02 -0.89
CA PHE A 72 3.81 -4.12 -1.82
C PHE A 72 4.86 -4.24 -2.95
N PHE A 73 5.59 -3.15 -3.23
CA PHE A 73 6.59 -3.07 -4.30
C PHE A 73 8.03 -3.04 -3.75
N LEU A 74 8.28 -3.66 -2.60
CA LEU A 74 9.64 -3.97 -2.12
C LEU A 74 10.30 -5.01 -3.01
N GLU A 75 11.60 -4.83 -3.29
CA GLU A 75 12.41 -5.78 -4.06
C GLU A 75 12.49 -7.14 -3.37
N GLU A 76 12.65 -7.15 -2.06
CA GLU A 76 12.75 -8.36 -1.25
C GLU A 76 11.45 -9.19 -1.25
N ALA A 77 10.35 -8.62 -1.76
CA ALA A 77 9.09 -9.31 -1.93
C ALA A 77 8.83 -9.82 -3.37
N ASP A 78 9.76 -9.60 -4.32
CA ASP A 78 9.61 -9.99 -5.72
C ASP A 78 9.25 -11.47 -5.86
N ASP A 79 9.98 -12.36 -5.17
CA ASP A 79 9.76 -13.81 -5.17
C ASP A 79 8.39 -14.26 -4.63
N TRP A 80 7.67 -13.39 -3.91
CA TRP A 80 6.37 -13.72 -3.30
C TRP A 80 5.21 -12.98 -3.97
N ARG A 81 5.49 -11.94 -4.75
CA ARG A 81 4.48 -11.00 -5.24
C ARG A 81 3.50 -11.65 -6.19
N ASP A 82 3.96 -12.53 -7.08
CA ASP A 82 3.09 -13.23 -8.03
C ASP A 82 2.03 -14.09 -7.32
N GLU A 83 2.40 -14.75 -6.21
CA GLU A 83 1.43 -15.50 -5.40
C GLU A 83 0.44 -14.55 -4.70
N ALA A 84 0.87 -13.37 -4.27
CA ALA A 84 -0.02 -12.36 -3.70
C ALA A 84 -0.98 -11.78 -4.75
N TRP A 85 -0.50 -11.51 -5.97
CA TRP A 85 -1.35 -11.12 -7.10
C TRP A 85 -2.39 -12.18 -7.44
N SER A 86 -2.02 -13.47 -7.46
CA SER A 86 -2.97 -14.57 -7.64
C SER A 86 -4.07 -14.60 -6.58
N ILE A 87 -3.75 -14.23 -5.33
CA ILE A 87 -4.76 -14.11 -4.26
C ILE A 87 -5.74 -12.97 -4.53
N ILE A 88 -5.22 -11.82 -4.98
CA ILE A 88 -6.04 -10.65 -5.35
C ILE A 88 -6.98 -11.00 -6.51
N GLU A 89 -6.46 -11.65 -7.54
CA GLU A 89 -7.23 -12.10 -8.71
C GLU A 89 -8.38 -13.04 -8.32
N ARG A 90 -8.12 -13.96 -7.38
CA ARG A 90 -9.11 -14.94 -6.90
C ARG A 90 -10.22 -14.34 -6.01
N ARG A 91 -10.08 -13.09 -5.59
CA ARG A 91 -11.06 -12.38 -4.74
C ARG A 91 -11.54 -11.09 -5.44
N PRO A 92 -12.20 -11.19 -6.62
CA PRO A 92 -12.75 -10.02 -7.31
C PRO A 92 -13.88 -9.36 -6.51
N ASP A 93 -14.44 -10.06 -5.53
CA ASP A 93 -15.47 -9.62 -4.61
C ASP A 93 -14.95 -8.77 -3.44
N VAL A 94 -13.63 -8.64 -3.26
CA VAL A 94 -12.98 -7.86 -2.19
C VAL A 94 -12.18 -6.74 -2.81
N LYS A 95 -12.26 -5.53 -2.26
CA LYS A 95 -11.42 -4.40 -2.70
C LYS A 95 -10.06 -4.44 -1.98
N PHE A 96 -8.97 -4.39 -2.74
CA PHE A 96 -7.62 -4.33 -2.20
C PHE A 96 -7.08 -2.90 -2.35
N PHE A 97 -6.91 -2.22 -1.22
CA PHE A 97 -6.29 -0.90 -1.16
C PHE A 97 -4.77 -1.08 -1.06
N LEU A 98 -4.08 -0.82 -2.16
CA LEU A 98 -2.62 -0.80 -2.24
C LEU A 98 -2.13 0.64 -2.06
N LEU A 99 -1.11 0.80 -1.23
CA LEU A 99 -0.42 2.06 -1.01
C LEU A 99 1.09 1.82 -1.10
N THR A 100 1.78 2.64 -1.88
CA THR A 100 3.24 2.53 -2.04
C THR A 100 3.94 3.88 -2.04
N LYS A 101 5.23 3.85 -1.71
CA LYS A 101 6.18 4.95 -1.94
C LYS A 101 7.12 4.68 -3.12
N ARG A 102 6.94 3.55 -3.83
CA ARG A 102 7.78 3.04 -4.92
C ARG A 102 7.00 2.85 -6.23
N PRO A 103 6.29 3.87 -6.72
CA PRO A 103 5.48 3.73 -7.93
C PRO A 103 6.33 3.42 -9.17
N ASP A 104 7.60 3.79 -9.17
CA ASP A 104 8.60 3.53 -10.21
C ASP A 104 8.76 2.04 -10.55
N ARG A 105 8.62 1.16 -9.55
CA ARG A 105 8.73 -0.29 -9.75
C ARG A 105 7.48 -0.92 -10.33
N VAL A 106 6.34 -0.23 -10.30
CA VAL A 106 5.04 -0.90 -10.46
C VAL A 106 4.87 -1.48 -11.86
N ALA A 107 5.24 -0.73 -12.91
CA ALA A 107 5.02 -1.13 -14.30
C ALA A 107 5.67 -2.48 -14.64
N GLU A 108 6.85 -2.77 -14.06
CA GLU A 108 7.60 -4.01 -14.29
C GLU A 108 7.09 -5.19 -13.45
N HIS A 109 6.19 -4.95 -12.48
CA HIS A 109 5.74 -5.93 -11.49
C HIS A 109 4.22 -6.12 -11.47
N LEU A 110 3.55 -5.73 -12.56
CA LEU A 110 2.14 -6.06 -12.78
C LEU A 110 2.00 -7.50 -13.29
N PRO A 111 0.90 -8.20 -12.97
CA PRO A 111 0.58 -9.50 -13.54
C PRO A 111 0.56 -9.47 -15.07
N PHE A 112 1.00 -10.55 -15.73
CA PHE A 112 1.00 -10.64 -17.19
C PHE A 112 -0.40 -10.44 -17.81
N ASN A 113 -1.45 -10.74 -17.06
CA ASN A 113 -2.85 -10.61 -17.47
C ASN A 113 -3.53 -9.34 -16.93
N TRP A 114 -2.75 -8.34 -16.49
CA TRP A 114 -3.29 -7.09 -15.94
C TRP A 114 -4.26 -6.37 -16.89
N GLY A 115 -3.95 -6.38 -18.19
CA GLY A 115 -4.78 -5.76 -19.23
C GLY A 115 -5.04 -4.27 -18.93
N GLY A 116 -6.32 -3.88 -18.95
CA GLY A 116 -6.78 -2.53 -18.60
C GLY A 116 -6.99 -2.27 -17.10
N GLY A 117 -6.46 -3.16 -16.24
CA GLY A 117 -6.58 -3.08 -14.79
C GLY A 117 -7.79 -3.80 -14.21
N TRP A 118 -7.68 -4.16 -12.94
CA TRP A 118 -8.71 -4.87 -12.19
C TRP A 118 -9.58 -3.91 -11.36
N GLU A 119 -10.90 -4.13 -11.38
CA GLU A 119 -11.88 -3.35 -10.60
C GLU A 119 -11.66 -3.49 -9.09
N ASN A 120 -11.09 -4.60 -8.66
CA ASN A 120 -10.94 -4.93 -7.25
C ASN A 120 -9.62 -4.40 -6.64
N VAL A 121 -8.85 -3.59 -7.37
CA VAL A 121 -7.61 -2.97 -6.89
C VAL A 121 -7.75 -1.45 -6.90
N PHE A 122 -7.59 -0.85 -5.72
CA PHE A 122 -7.48 0.60 -5.55
C PHE A 122 -6.02 0.94 -5.25
N PHE A 123 -5.35 1.54 -6.23
CA PHE A 123 -3.92 1.83 -6.15
C PHE A 123 -3.66 3.28 -5.75
N ASN A 124 -2.78 3.45 -4.76
CA ASN A 124 -2.50 4.73 -4.16
C ASN A 124 -0.99 4.95 -4.05
N VAL A 125 -0.57 6.20 -4.24
CA VAL A 125 0.80 6.64 -3.94
C VAL A 125 0.80 7.52 -2.70
N THR A 126 1.88 7.43 -1.92
CA THR A 126 2.08 8.37 -0.82
C THR A 126 2.63 9.71 -1.35
N CYS A 127 2.11 10.82 -0.87
CA CYS A 127 2.58 12.18 -1.14
C CYS A 127 2.84 12.92 0.19
N GLU A 128 3.97 12.63 0.85
CA GLU A 128 4.28 13.23 2.16
C GLU A 128 4.68 14.72 2.13
N ASN A 129 5.04 15.27 0.97
CA ASN A 129 5.31 16.69 0.72
C ASN A 129 5.27 16.99 -0.79
N GLN A 130 5.43 18.25 -1.18
CA GLN A 130 5.39 18.67 -2.59
C GLN A 130 6.42 17.94 -3.47
N LYS A 131 7.66 17.75 -3.00
CA LYS A 131 8.69 17.05 -3.79
C LYS A 131 8.22 15.65 -4.17
N ARG A 132 7.68 14.90 -3.21
CA ARG A 132 7.19 13.52 -3.45
C ARG A 132 5.90 13.48 -4.23
N THR A 133 5.08 14.51 -4.09
CA THR A 133 3.89 14.74 -4.93
C THR A 133 4.27 14.83 -6.40
N ASP A 134 5.24 15.69 -6.72
CA ASP A 134 5.68 15.95 -8.08
C ASP A 134 6.47 14.78 -8.69
N GLU A 135 7.08 13.94 -7.85
CA GLU A 135 7.75 12.71 -8.27
C GLU A 135 6.76 11.58 -8.58
N ARG A 136 5.75 11.37 -7.72
CA ARG A 136 4.97 10.12 -7.71
C ARG A 136 3.62 10.20 -8.41
N ILE A 137 2.96 11.36 -8.42
CA ILE A 137 1.67 11.50 -9.11
C ILE A 137 1.79 11.32 -10.63
N PRO A 138 2.80 11.86 -11.33
CA PRO A 138 2.95 11.60 -12.76
C PRO A 138 3.00 10.11 -13.08
N ILE A 139 3.78 9.34 -12.32
CA ILE A 139 3.88 7.88 -12.48
C ILE A 139 2.52 7.22 -12.21
N LEU A 140 1.81 7.61 -11.13
CA LEU A 140 0.46 7.12 -10.85
C LEU A 140 -0.49 7.31 -12.05
N LEU A 141 -0.44 8.48 -12.70
CA LEU A 141 -1.31 8.80 -13.84
C LEU A 141 -1.03 7.96 -15.09
N GLU A 142 0.21 7.48 -15.26
CA GLU A 142 0.60 6.61 -16.37
C GLU A 142 0.24 5.13 -16.14
N LEU A 143 0.18 4.69 -14.87
CA LEU A 143 -0.06 3.28 -14.54
C LEU A 143 -1.49 2.83 -14.90
N PRO A 144 -1.70 1.59 -15.38
CA PRO A 144 -3.00 1.10 -15.88
C PRO A 144 -3.95 0.63 -14.76
N PHE A 145 -4.09 1.39 -13.67
CA PHE A 145 -5.08 1.12 -12.62
C PHE A 145 -6.40 1.83 -12.92
N LYS A 146 -7.52 1.15 -12.66
CA LYS A 146 -8.86 1.73 -12.82
C LYS A 146 -9.19 2.72 -11.72
N HIS A 147 -8.84 2.39 -10.48
CA HIS A 147 -9.05 3.22 -9.30
C HIS A 147 -7.72 3.73 -8.77
N LYS A 148 -7.58 5.06 -8.76
CA LYS A 148 -6.33 5.74 -8.38
C LYS A 148 -6.58 6.79 -7.31
N GLY A 149 -5.73 6.81 -6.30
CA GLY A 149 -5.86 7.72 -5.17
C GLY A 149 -4.50 8.20 -4.65
N ILE A 150 -4.57 9.20 -3.77
CA ILE A 150 -3.40 9.83 -3.18
C ILE A 150 -3.53 9.76 -1.66
N MET A 151 -2.46 9.35 -1.01
CA MET A 151 -2.33 9.38 0.44
C MET A 151 -1.29 10.43 0.84
N CYS A 152 -1.74 11.59 1.29
CA CYS A 152 -0.90 12.62 1.89
C CYS A 152 -0.56 12.22 3.34
N ALA A 153 0.25 11.17 3.52
CA ALA A 153 0.62 10.68 4.86
C ALA A 153 2.02 10.01 4.94
N PRO A 154 2.88 10.40 5.88
CA PRO A 154 2.64 11.46 6.84
C PRO A 154 2.71 12.85 6.19
N PHE A 155 1.86 13.76 6.63
CA PHE A 155 1.81 15.11 6.09
C PHE A 155 2.87 16.01 6.73
N ILE A 156 4.08 16.02 6.14
CA ILE A 156 5.30 16.59 6.73
C ILE A 156 5.77 17.86 6.00
N GLY A 157 4.91 18.41 5.15
CA GLY A 157 5.13 19.63 4.40
C GLY A 157 3.95 19.92 3.47
N PRO A 158 3.91 21.12 2.87
CA PRO A 158 2.81 21.51 1.99
C PRO A 158 2.73 20.59 0.77
N VAL A 159 1.50 20.32 0.34
CA VAL A 159 1.17 19.58 -0.89
C VAL A 159 0.06 20.31 -1.63
N SER A 160 0.29 20.53 -2.92
CA SER A 160 -0.71 20.95 -3.89
C SER A 160 -0.80 19.90 -4.99
N ILE A 161 -2.01 19.41 -5.22
CA ILE A 161 -2.31 18.48 -6.31
C ILE A 161 -3.10 19.13 -7.45
N SER A 162 -3.36 20.44 -7.39
CA SER A 162 -4.26 21.14 -8.32
C SER A 162 -3.88 20.92 -9.79
N ASN A 163 -2.58 20.85 -10.09
CA ASN A 163 -2.06 20.61 -11.44
C ASN A 163 -2.40 19.22 -11.99
N TYR A 164 -2.70 18.26 -11.12
CA TYR A 164 -2.99 16.86 -11.48
C TYR A 164 -4.49 16.57 -11.54
N LEU A 165 -5.33 17.37 -10.87
CA LEU A 165 -6.79 17.16 -10.87
C LEU A 165 -7.42 17.28 -12.26
N LYS A 166 -6.84 18.09 -13.15
CA LYS A 166 -7.30 18.28 -14.54
C LYS A 166 -7.34 16.98 -15.36
N TYR A 167 -6.61 15.94 -14.96
CA TYR A 167 -6.61 14.66 -15.65
C TYR A 167 -7.81 13.78 -15.32
N GLY A 168 -8.57 14.11 -14.25
CA GLY A 168 -9.81 13.40 -13.90
C GLY A 168 -9.63 11.94 -13.48
N GLN A 169 -8.41 11.49 -13.18
CA GLN A 169 -8.11 10.10 -12.81
C GLN A 169 -8.01 9.85 -11.28
N ILE A 170 -7.96 10.90 -10.47
CA ILE A 170 -7.80 10.78 -9.01
C ILE A 170 -9.20 10.72 -8.39
N GLU A 171 -9.55 9.56 -7.82
CA GLU A 171 -10.88 9.33 -7.22
C GLU A 171 -10.93 9.71 -5.74
N GLN A 172 -9.79 9.66 -5.05
CA GLN A 172 -9.71 9.90 -3.61
C GLN A 172 -8.39 10.55 -3.20
N VAL A 173 -8.48 11.44 -2.23
CA VAL A 173 -7.33 12.00 -1.50
C VAL A 173 -7.57 11.78 -0.02
N LEU A 174 -6.61 11.18 0.66
CA LEU A 174 -6.59 10.98 2.10
C LEU A 174 -5.42 11.75 2.69
N CYS A 175 -5.59 12.33 3.89
CA CYS A 175 -4.54 13.05 4.59
C CYS A 175 -4.41 12.51 6.01
N ASP A 176 -3.18 12.27 6.46
CA ASP A 176 -2.90 11.79 7.83
C ASP A 176 -1.50 12.20 8.29
N GLY A 177 -1.29 12.23 9.61
CA GLY A 177 -0.04 12.62 10.25
C GLY A 177 0.87 11.45 10.62
N GLU A 178 1.98 11.75 11.29
CA GLU A 178 2.78 10.74 11.98
C GLU A 178 2.12 10.36 13.31
N ASN A 179 2.29 9.10 13.71
CA ASN A 179 1.82 8.59 14.98
C ASN A 179 3.01 8.07 15.80
N TYR A 180 2.83 7.93 17.12
CA TYR A 180 3.81 7.38 18.06
C TYR A 180 5.08 8.22 18.23
N GLY A 181 6.21 7.57 18.52
CA GLY A 181 7.46 8.24 18.86
C GLY A 181 8.05 9.03 17.69
N GLY A 182 8.45 10.27 17.97
CA GLY A 182 9.11 11.14 16.99
C GLY A 182 8.15 11.88 16.04
N ALA A 183 6.83 11.79 16.24
CA ALA A 183 5.85 12.45 15.38
C ALA A 183 6.10 13.95 15.23
N ARG A 184 6.19 14.41 13.98
CA ARG A 184 6.31 15.82 13.60
C ARG A 184 4.93 16.52 13.57
N PRO A 185 4.89 17.86 13.57
CA PRO A 185 3.67 18.60 13.28
C PRO A 185 3.04 18.16 11.95
N CYS A 186 1.72 17.97 11.97
CA CYS A 186 0.94 17.74 10.75
C CYS A 186 0.71 19.09 10.06
N HIS A 187 1.24 19.24 8.85
CA HIS A 187 1.30 20.52 8.12
C HIS A 187 0.06 20.83 7.31
#